data_AF-A0A7R9KK06-F1
#
_entry.id   AF-A0A7R9KK06-F1
#
_cell.length_a   1.000
_cell.length_b   1.000
_cell.length_c   1.000
_cell.angle_alpha   90.00
_cell.angle_beta   90.00
_cell.angle_gamma   90.00
#
_symmetry.space_group_name_H-M   'P 1'
#
loop_
_entity.id
_entity.type
_entity.pdbx_description
1 polymer ?
#
loop_
_entity_poly.entity_id
_entity_poly.type
_entity_poly.pdbx_seq_one_letter_code
_entity_poly.pdbx_strand_id
1 'polypeptide(L)'
;MPATDRMTTAGHSHTDDNLHTTSTSGPQHVQRRDGLSVSVCHHNNHQTMANIGEQKADPVMDRSANMIQSSHKNYEEVALIGSGAYGTVYKARDLNNDGQLVALKKVRIPLNEDGVPISLLREITVLKQLQVFEHPNVVRLLDICHGKRLEHERQLVLFLVFEHVEQDLASYLVNCPAPGIGPDRIKELLYQLLTGVDFLHSNRIVHRDLKPANILVTNEGQLKLADFGLARIYQQTQPLTAVVVTLWYRAPEVLLQSSYASPIDIWSVGCIYAELFTRLPLFCGQSENDQLCKIFNIIGAPLQSEWPKELSLPWNTFSNFKKTNFEDIVRDICDDGKNLLEVCIQSFPMS
;
A
#
# COMPACT_ATOMS: atom_id res chain seq x y z
N MET A 1 -43.97 -42.16 35.42
CA MET A 1 -43.97 -43.63 35.28
C MET A 1 -44.88 -44.00 34.12
N PRO A 2 -44.58 -45.06 33.34
CA PRO A 2 -43.27 -45.69 33.05
C PRO A 2 -42.47 -44.84 32.02
N ALA A 3 -41.19 -45.01 31.66
CA ALA A 3 -40.18 -46.09 31.77
C ALA A 3 -40.27 -47.21 30.72
N THR A 4 -39.15 -47.82 30.25
CA THR A 4 -37.71 -47.51 30.43
C THR A 4 -37.20 -46.57 29.31
N ASP A 5 -36.03 -46.58 28.62
CA ASP A 5 -34.70 -47.26 28.61
C ASP A 5 -33.75 -46.42 27.70
N ARG A 6 -32.41 -46.53 27.58
CA ARG A 6 -31.30 -47.22 28.29
C ARG A 6 -29.98 -46.42 28.08
N MET A 7 -28.89 -46.80 28.75
CA MET A 7 -27.49 -46.41 28.46
C MET A 7 -26.80 -47.50 27.58
N THR A 8 -25.51 -47.56 27.22
CA THR A 8 -24.24 -46.82 27.47
C THR A 8 -23.56 -46.53 26.10
N THR A 9 -22.29 -46.16 25.87
CA THR A 9 -21.03 -46.01 26.66
C THR A 9 -20.12 -44.98 25.96
N ALA A 10 -18.96 -44.64 26.55
CA ALA A 10 -17.82 -44.00 25.87
C ALA A 10 -16.50 -44.68 26.29
N GLY A 11 -15.40 -44.44 25.56
CA GLY A 11 -14.04 -44.79 25.99
C GLY A 11 -13.16 -45.45 24.94
N HIS A 12 -11.95 -44.93 24.78
CA HIS A 12 -10.74 -45.61 24.29
C HIS A 12 -9.60 -45.18 25.23
N SER A 13 -8.73 -46.10 25.63
CA SER A 13 -7.62 -45.81 26.55
C SER A 13 -6.49 -46.83 26.40
N HIS A 14 -5.26 -46.37 26.70
CA HIS A 14 -4.00 -47.15 26.74
C HIS A 14 -3.55 -47.72 25.37
N THR A 15 -2.28 -48.13 25.17
CA THR A 15 -1.14 -48.24 26.10
C THR A 15 0.10 -47.47 25.63
N ASP A 16 1.02 -47.20 26.56
CA ASP A 16 2.43 -46.88 26.29
C ASP A 16 3.17 -48.04 25.61
N ASP A 17 4.34 -47.78 25.02
CA ASP A 17 5.55 -48.57 25.34
C ASP A 17 6.87 -47.84 25.02
N ASN A 18 7.98 -48.27 25.64
CA ASN A 18 9.32 -47.65 25.54
C ASN A 18 10.34 -48.51 24.77
N LEU A 19 11.48 -47.90 24.37
CA LEU A 19 12.88 -48.40 24.25
C LEU A 19 13.68 -47.40 23.36
N HIS A 20 14.80 -46.79 23.77
CA HIS A 20 16.19 -47.32 23.83
C HIS A 20 16.75 -47.76 22.45
N THR A 21 18.00 -47.45 22.03
CA THR A 21 19.16 -46.77 22.67
C THR A 21 20.25 -46.44 21.62
N THR A 22 21.12 -45.42 21.87
CA THR A 22 22.52 -45.27 21.37
C THR A 22 22.81 -45.22 19.84
N SER A 23 23.92 -44.68 19.31
CA SER A 23 24.94 -43.69 19.73
C SER A 23 25.85 -43.35 18.51
N THR A 24 26.75 -42.37 18.63
CA THR A 24 27.99 -42.20 17.79
C THR A 24 27.81 -41.89 16.28
N SER A 25 28.71 -41.25 15.54
CA SER A 25 29.97 -40.53 15.83
C SER A 25 30.48 -39.69 14.64
N GLY A 26 31.13 -38.54 14.93
CA GLY A 26 32.35 -38.09 14.22
C GLY A 26 32.23 -37.42 12.82
N PRO A 27 32.92 -36.28 12.57
CA PRO A 27 33.07 -35.71 11.23
C PRO A 27 34.23 -36.36 10.44
N GLN A 28 34.17 -36.30 9.11
CA GLN A 28 35.30 -36.66 8.24
C GLN A 28 35.90 -35.43 7.55
N HIS A 29 37.22 -35.35 7.53
CA HIS A 29 38.02 -34.28 6.95
C HIS A 29 38.99 -34.90 5.96
N VAL A 30 38.95 -34.47 4.69
CA VAL A 30 39.84 -34.98 3.64
C VAL A 30 40.80 -33.87 3.20
N GLN A 31 42.09 -34.19 3.19
CA GLN A 31 43.19 -33.39 2.60
C GLN A 31 43.47 -33.95 1.17
N ARG A 32 44.33 -33.43 0.28
CA ARG A 32 45.54 -32.59 0.42
C ARG A 32 46.06 -32.20 -1.00
N ARG A 33 47.10 -31.35 -1.03
CA ARG A 33 48.13 -31.14 -2.10
C ARG A 33 47.77 -30.19 -3.24
N ASP A 34 48.71 -29.45 -3.84
CA ASP A 34 50.06 -28.93 -3.50
C ASP A 34 50.36 -27.82 -4.56
N GLY A 35 51.33 -26.90 -4.47
CA GLY A 35 52.44 -26.62 -3.55
C GLY A 35 53.28 -25.41 -4.06
N LEU A 36 54.55 -25.27 -3.62
CA LEU A 36 55.51 -24.17 -3.93
C LEU A 36 55.10 -22.78 -3.34
N SER A 37 55.82 -22.10 -2.42
CA SER A 37 57.25 -21.69 -2.30
C SER A 37 57.61 -20.48 -3.19
N VAL A 38 58.38 -19.45 -2.77
CA VAL A 38 59.39 -19.34 -1.70
C VAL A 38 59.41 -17.91 -1.10
N SER A 39 60.19 -17.72 -0.02
CA SER A 39 60.94 -16.51 0.38
C SER A 39 60.42 -15.64 1.53
N VAL A 40 61.32 -15.40 2.48
CA VAL A 40 61.15 -14.60 3.71
C VAL A 40 62.09 -13.40 3.64
N CYS A 41 61.60 -12.21 4.04
CA CYS A 41 62.44 -11.11 4.51
C CYS A 41 61.87 -10.59 5.83
N HIS A 42 62.64 -10.66 6.91
CA HIS A 42 62.34 -9.96 8.17
C HIS A 42 62.76 -8.49 8.07
N HIS A 43 62.13 -7.61 8.87
CA HIS A 43 62.84 -6.77 9.86
C HIS A 43 61.85 -6.19 10.89
N ASN A 44 62.36 -5.85 12.08
CA ASN A 44 61.56 -5.43 13.24
C ASN A 44 61.36 -3.91 13.29
N ASN A 45 60.30 -3.41 13.93
CA ASN A 45 60.47 -2.81 15.28
C ASN A 45 59.17 -2.43 16.04
N HIS A 46 59.37 -2.03 17.29
CA HIS A 46 58.39 -1.81 18.37
C HIS A 46 57.32 -0.72 18.16
N GLN A 47 56.14 -1.02 18.71
CA GLN A 47 55.26 -0.18 19.55
C GLN A 47 55.36 1.35 19.48
N THR A 48 54.22 1.98 19.20
CA THR A 48 53.69 3.11 20.01
C THR A 48 52.15 3.13 19.96
N MET A 49 51.52 3.83 20.90
CA MET A 49 50.06 3.96 20.99
C MET A 49 49.54 5.33 20.52
N ALA A 50 48.24 5.34 20.19
CA ALA A 50 47.29 6.45 20.28
C ALA A 50 47.00 7.35 19.04
N ASN A 51 45.73 7.77 19.05
CA ASN A 51 45.05 8.85 18.32
C ASN A 51 44.75 8.77 16.80
N ILE A 52 43.45 8.59 16.54
CA ILE A 52 42.56 9.48 15.76
C ILE A 52 43.03 9.85 14.34
N GLY A 53 42.34 9.29 13.34
CA GLY A 53 42.29 9.78 11.97
C GLY A 53 40.88 9.55 11.41
N GLU A 54 40.36 10.50 10.63
CA GLU A 54 38.95 10.55 10.24
C GLU A 54 38.62 9.72 8.97
N GLN A 55 37.34 9.38 8.88
CA GLN A 55 36.53 9.03 7.70
C GLN A 55 37.24 8.70 6.35
N LYS A 56 36.83 7.56 5.79
CA LYS A 56 36.23 7.58 4.44
C LYS A 56 34.88 6.88 4.47
N ALA A 57 33.83 7.61 4.09
CA ALA A 57 32.52 7.04 3.78
C ALA A 57 32.46 6.67 2.29
N ASP A 58 31.67 5.67 1.92
CA ASP A 58 31.62 5.15 0.56
C ASP A 58 31.02 6.15 -0.45
N PRO A 59 31.61 6.30 -1.66
CA PRO A 59 31.27 7.34 -2.62
C PRO A 59 29.87 7.21 -3.26
N VAL A 60 29.09 6.19 -2.89
CA VAL A 60 27.70 6.00 -3.31
C VAL A 60 26.72 6.79 -2.42
N MET A 61 27.08 7.05 -1.16
CA MET A 61 26.25 7.83 -0.22
C MET A 61 26.11 9.31 -0.63
N ASP A 62 27.17 9.89 -1.19
CA ASP A 62 27.33 11.34 -1.41
C ASP A 62 26.22 11.95 -2.29
N ARG A 63 25.82 11.24 -3.37
CA ARG A 63 24.72 11.68 -4.24
C ARG A 63 23.34 11.60 -3.60
N SER A 64 23.20 10.84 -2.51
CA SER A 64 21.94 10.69 -1.77
C SER A 64 21.79 11.72 -0.64
N ALA A 65 22.91 12.13 -0.04
CA ALA A 65 22.93 13.03 1.13
C ALA A 65 22.26 14.38 0.87
N ASN A 66 22.40 14.93 -0.35
CA ASN A 66 21.82 16.23 -0.71
C ASN A 66 20.27 16.26 -0.81
N MET A 67 19.57 15.12 -0.80
CA MET A 67 18.10 15.09 -0.88
C MET A 67 17.38 15.10 0.49
N ILE A 68 18.10 14.84 1.59
CA ILE A 68 17.53 14.55 2.92
C ILE A 68 18.36 15.29 3.98
N GLN A 69 18.21 16.61 4.05
CA GLN A 69 19.02 17.48 4.91
C GLN A 69 18.37 17.76 6.29
N SER A 70 17.08 17.48 6.46
CA SER A 70 16.32 17.82 7.66
C SER A 70 16.22 16.68 8.67
N SER A 71 16.10 17.05 9.94
CA SER A 71 15.91 16.13 11.05
C SER A 71 14.45 16.11 11.50
N HIS A 72 13.92 14.92 11.78
CA HIS A 72 12.58 14.76 12.38
C HIS A 72 12.38 15.56 13.69
N LYS A 73 13.48 15.97 14.37
CA LYS A 73 13.45 16.86 15.54
C LYS A 73 12.82 18.24 15.28
N ASN A 74 12.71 18.65 14.02
CA ASN A 74 12.07 19.90 13.61
C ASN A 74 10.54 19.83 13.75
N TYR A 75 9.98 18.66 14.06
CA TYR A 75 8.55 18.41 14.13
C TYR A 75 8.15 17.82 15.49
N GLU A 76 7.10 18.38 16.09
CA GLU A 76 6.51 17.90 17.34
C GLU A 76 5.32 16.98 17.04
N GLU A 77 5.42 15.68 17.32
CA GLU A 77 4.31 14.72 17.16
C GLU A 77 3.17 15.06 18.17
N VAL A 78 1.99 15.43 17.66
CA VAL A 78 0.81 15.82 18.47
C VAL A 78 -0.16 14.66 18.67
N ALA A 79 -0.43 13.89 17.61
CA ALA A 79 -1.37 12.77 17.67
C ALA A 79 -1.08 11.71 16.60
N LEU A 80 -1.34 10.44 16.92
CA LEU A 80 -1.44 9.37 15.92
C LEU A 80 -2.75 9.55 15.14
N ILE A 81 -2.67 9.66 13.81
CA ILE A 81 -3.86 9.83 12.93
C ILE A 81 -4.06 8.70 11.92
N GLY A 82 -3.05 7.85 11.69
CA GLY A 82 -3.17 6.69 10.80
C GLY A 82 -2.17 5.59 11.10
N SER A 83 -2.57 4.34 10.90
CA SER A 83 -1.71 3.16 11.01
C SER A 83 -2.20 2.06 10.09
N GLY A 84 -1.31 1.48 9.27
CA GLY A 84 -1.68 0.44 8.32
C GLY A 84 -0.48 -0.15 7.56
N ALA A 85 -0.76 -0.83 6.44
CA ALA A 85 0.28 -1.45 5.60
C ALA A 85 1.35 -0.45 5.12
N TYR A 86 1.01 0.84 5.03
CA TYR A 86 1.90 1.92 4.60
C TYR A 86 2.65 2.62 5.75
N GLY A 87 2.70 1.98 6.92
CA GLY A 87 3.37 2.51 8.10
C GLY A 87 2.44 3.33 8.99
N THR A 88 2.97 4.39 9.59
CA THR A 88 2.32 5.13 10.67
C THR A 88 2.32 6.62 10.35
N VAL A 89 1.17 7.28 10.50
CA VAL A 89 0.97 8.70 10.18
C VAL A 89 0.61 9.47 11.44
N TYR A 90 1.37 10.53 11.73
CA TYR A 90 1.17 11.39 12.89
C TYR A 90 0.81 12.80 12.45
N LYS A 91 -0.16 13.43 13.12
CA LYS A 91 -0.35 14.88 13.08
C LYS A 91 0.75 15.51 13.94
N ALA A 92 1.46 16.49 13.39
CA ALA A 92 2.57 17.16 14.05
C ALA A 92 2.53 18.68 13.83
N ARG A 93 3.36 19.41 14.58
CA ARG A 93 3.66 20.83 14.34
C ARG A 93 5.03 20.98 13.70
N ASP A 94 5.17 21.83 12.69
CA ASP A 94 6.46 22.31 12.21
C ASP A 94 6.98 23.43 13.13
N LEU A 95 8.10 23.18 13.80
CA LEU A 95 8.69 24.12 14.76
C LEU A 95 9.45 25.28 14.10
N ASN A 96 9.69 25.22 12.78
CA ASN A 96 10.31 26.31 12.01
C ASN A 96 9.26 27.23 11.35
N ASN A 97 8.03 26.74 11.16
CA ASN A 97 6.94 27.42 10.46
C ASN A 97 5.77 27.72 11.41
N ASP A 98 6.02 28.51 12.46
CA ASP A 98 5.03 29.00 13.45
C ASP A 98 4.11 27.93 14.09
N GLY A 99 4.56 26.67 14.15
CA GLY A 99 3.77 25.57 14.69
C GLY A 99 2.67 25.06 13.75
N GLN A 100 2.78 25.34 12.44
CA GLN A 100 1.87 24.89 11.38
C GLN A 100 1.67 23.37 11.44
N LEU A 101 0.44 22.92 11.21
CA LEU A 101 0.08 21.51 11.26
C LEU A 101 0.51 20.78 9.98
N VAL A 102 1.19 19.65 10.16
CA VAL A 102 1.67 18.75 9.10
C VAL A 102 1.33 17.30 9.41
N ALA A 103 1.35 16.44 8.39
CA ALA A 103 1.20 14.99 8.51
C ALA A 103 2.55 14.29 8.29
N LEU A 104 3.13 13.72 9.35
CA LEU A 104 4.37 12.93 9.31
C LEU A 104 4.06 11.47 9.00
N LYS A 105 4.35 11.01 7.79
CA LYS A 105 4.26 9.59 7.42
C LYS A 105 5.62 8.91 7.62
N LYS A 106 5.67 8.01 8.60
CA LYS A 106 6.87 7.26 9.02
C LYS A 106 7.02 5.99 8.20
N VAL A 107 8.00 5.98 7.30
CA VAL A 107 8.33 4.86 6.41
C VAL A 107 9.52 4.09 7.00
N ARG A 108 9.41 2.77 7.13
CA ARG A 108 10.53 1.87 7.43
C ARG A 108 10.97 1.18 6.14
N ILE A 109 12.27 1.16 5.91
CA ILE A 109 12.89 0.70 4.67
C ILE A 109 13.96 -0.34 5.05
N PRO A 110 13.84 -1.61 4.62
CA PRO A 110 14.92 -2.57 4.78
C PRO A 110 16.11 -2.14 3.91
N LEU A 111 17.31 -2.22 4.48
CA LEU A 111 18.56 -1.98 3.77
C LEU A 111 19.13 -3.32 3.31
N ASN A 112 19.35 -3.42 2.01
CA ASN A 112 20.07 -4.54 1.40
C ASN A 112 21.58 -4.32 1.56
N GLU A 113 22.39 -5.23 1.03
CA GLU A 113 23.85 -5.08 1.02
C GLU A 113 24.29 -3.86 0.17
N ASP A 114 23.53 -3.53 -0.88
CA ASP A 114 23.65 -2.30 -1.68
C ASP A 114 23.05 -1.04 -1.00
N GLY A 115 22.51 -1.16 0.22
CA GLY A 115 21.86 -0.07 0.95
C GLY A 115 20.40 0.15 0.56
N VAL A 116 20.06 1.38 0.14
CA VAL A 116 18.66 1.82 -0.10
C VAL A 116 18.19 1.40 -1.49
N PRO A 117 17.02 0.74 -1.64
CA PRO A 117 16.50 0.35 -2.96
C PRO A 117 16.34 1.52 -3.94
N ILE A 118 16.86 1.35 -5.16
CA ILE A 118 16.80 2.39 -6.22
C ILE A 118 15.36 2.66 -6.68
N SER A 119 14.46 1.67 -6.59
CA SER A 119 13.01 1.83 -6.85
C SER A 119 12.39 2.88 -5.93
N LEU A 120 12.60 2.72 -4.62
CA LEU A 120 12.17 3.65 -3.58
C LEU A 120 12.71 5.06 -3.78
N LEU A 121 14.01 5.21 -4.09
CA LEU A 121 14.60 6.53 -4.35
C LEU A 121 13.98 7.21 -5.57
N ARG A 122 13.61 6.46 -6.62
CA ARG A 122 12.88 6.99 -7.78
C ARG A 122 11.46 7.40 -7.41
N GLU A 123 10.72 6.57 -6.69
CA GLU A 123 9.35 6.88 -6.22
C GLU A 123 9.37 8.16 -5.35
N ILE A 124 10.30 8.28 -4.39
CA ILE A 124 10.53 9.50 -3.60
C ILE A 124 10.90 10.72 -4.48
N THR A 125 11.78 10.54 -5.48
CA THR A 125 12.19 11.64 -6.37
C THR A 125 11.01 12.16 -7.20
N VAL A 126 10.15 11.26 -7.69
CA VAL A 126 8.94 11.62 -8.42
C VAL A 126 7.95 12.37 -7.52
N LEU A 127 7.75 11.92 -6.27
CA LEU A 127 6.92 12.63 -5.30
C LEU A 127 7.41 14.07 -5.03
N LYS A 128 8.74 14.28 -4.94
CA LYS A 128 9.34 15.63 -4.83
C LYS A 128 9.19 16.44 -6.13
N GLN A 129 9.32 15.83 -7.30
CA GLN A 129 9.16 16.52 -8.60
C GLN A 129 7.73 17.03 -8.83
N LEU A 130 6.70 16.29 -8.41
CA LEU A 130 5.30 16.73 -8.54
C LEU A 130 4.98 18.02 -7.76
N GLN A 131 5.74 18.33 -6.70
CA GLN A 131 5.48 19.51 -5.86
C GLN A 131 5.63 20.83 -6.62
N VAL A 132 6.44 20.84 -7.69
CA VAL A 132 6.66 22.03 -8.54
C VAL A 132 5.38 22.49 -9.25
N PHE A 133 4.38 21.61 -9.41
CA PHE A 133 3.10 21.93 -10.04
C PHE A 133 2.03 22.42 -9.06
N GLU A 134 2.23 22.25 -7.74
CA GLU A 134 1.28 22.60 -6.65
C GLU A 134 -0.19 22.22 -6.93
N HIS A 135 -0.44 21.09 -7.60
CA HIS A 135 -1.77 20.74 -8.10
C HIS A 135 -2.81 20.66 -6.95
N PRO A 136 -3.93 21.40 -7.02
CA PRO A 136 -4.82 21.59 -5.88
C PRO A 136 -5.37 20.26 -5.33
N ASN A 137 -5.65 19.31 -6.22
CA ASN A 137 -6.25 18.02 -5.86
C ASN A 137 -5.25 16.90 -5.56
N VAL A 138 -4.01 17.24 -5.24
CA VAL A 138 -2.97 16.29 -4.80
C VAL A 138 -2.36 16.79 -3.49
N VAL A 139 -2.07 15.89 -2.55
CA VAL A 139 -1.48 16.28 -1.25
C VAL A 139 -0.02 16.72 -1.42
N ARG A 140 0.31 17.88 -0.88
CA ARG A 140 1.67 18.45 -0.92
C ARG A 140 2.61 17.70 0.00
N LEU A 141 3.75 17.25 -0.54
CA LEU A 141 4.92 16.79 0.20
C LEU A 141 5.82 18.01 0.45
N LEU A 142 5.86 18.47 1.70
CA LEU A 142 6.59 19.66 2.13
C LEU A 142 8.09 19.36 2.31
N ASP A 143 8.42 18.21 2.92
CA ASP A 143 9.81 17.82 3.18
C ASP A 143 10.00 16.28 3.34
N ILE A 144 11.26 15.83 3.37
CA ILE A 144 11.66 14.46 3.71
C ILE A 144 12.79 14.51 4.73
N CYS A 145 12.49 14.10 5.96
CA CYS A 145 13.47 14.05 7.05
C CYS A 145 14.03 12.64 7.23
N HIS A 146 15.29 12.55 7.68
CA HIS A 146 15.83 11.28 8.15
C HIS A 146 15.44 11.00 9.63
N GLY A 147 15.10 9.74 9.91
CA GLY A 147 14.99 9.24 11.27
C GLY A 147 16.36 9.03 11.93
N LYS A 148 16.36 8.43 13.12
CA LYS A 148 17.57 7.80 13.67
C LYS A 148 17.88 6.54 12.86
N ARG A 149 19.14 6.35 12.44
CA ARG A 149 19.60 5.08 11.88
C ARG A 149 19.64 4.05 13.00
N LEU A 150 18.90 2.96 12.86
CA LEU A 150 18.92 1.84 13.81
C LEU A 150 19.96 0.85 13.30
N GLU A 151 21.22 1.08 13.67
CA GLU A 151 22.39 0.42 13.08
C GLU A 151 22.36 -1.11 13.24
N HIS A 152 21.76 -1.59 14.33
CA HIS A 152 21.56 -3.03 14.59
C HIS A 152 20.42 -3.67 13.78
N GLU A 153 19.51 -2.89 13.18
CA GLU A 153 18.29 -3.40 12.55
C GLU A 153 18.37 -3.52 11.02
N ARG A 154 19.47 -3.06 10.39
CA ARG A 154 19.59 -2.89 8.93
C ARG A 154 18.38 -2.16 8.31
N GLN A 155 17.86 -1.13 8.99
CA GLN A 155 16.72 -0.35 8.50
C GLN A 155 17.02 1.15 8.45
N LEU A 156 16.52 1.80 7.40
CA LEU A 156 16.40 3.24 7.30
C LEU A 156 14.97 3.63 7.68
N VAL A 157 14.84 4.63 8.55
CA VAL A 157 13.55 5.29 8.84
C VAL A 157 13.56 6.63 8.12
N LEU A 158 12.56 6.87 7.28
CA LEU A 158 12.28 8.19 6.70
C LEU A 158 10.95 8.72 7.23
N PHE A 159 10.87 10.04 7.35
CA PHE A 159 9.62 10.75 7.61
C PHE A 159 9.30 11.59 6.37
N LEU A 160 8.20 11.28 5.70
CA LEU A 160 7.65 12.11 4.64
C LEU A 160 6.71 13.13 5.31
N VAL A 161 6.99 14.41 5.12
CA VAL A 161 6.23 15.52 5.73
C VAL A 161 5.24 16.04 4.71
N PHE A 162 3.95 15.83 4.94
CA PHE A 162 2.88 16.30 4.06
C PHE A 162 2.11 17.48 4.68
N GLU A 163 1.42 18.27 3.85
CA GLU A 163 0.41 19.21 4.35
C GLU A 163 -0.66 18.46 5.17
N HIS A 164 -1.16 19.08 6.24
CA HIS A 164 -2.27 18.52 6.99
C HIS A 164 -3.60 18.90 6.35
N VAL A 165 -4.41 17.89 6.03
CA VAL A 165 -5.83 18.01 5.70
C VAL A 165 -6.65 17.36 6.82
N GLU A 166 -7.82 17.91 7.14
CA GLU A 166 -8.50 17.65 8.41
C GLU A 166 -9.19 16.29 8.51
N GLN A 167 -9.67 15.72 7.40
CA GLN A 167 -10.36 14.43 7.35
C GLN A 167 -10.14 13.70 6.03
N ASP A 168 -10.33 12.38 6.04
CA ASP A 168 -10.46 11.55 4.85
C ASP A 168 -11.93 11.47 4.36
N LEU A 169 -12.13 11.01 3.12
CA LEU A 169 -13.44 10.92 2.49
C LEU A 169 -14.32 9.82 3.12
N ALA A 170 -13.74 8.76 3.73
CA ALA A 170 -14.52 7.76 4.45
C ALA A 170 -15.16 8.38 5.69
N SER A 171 -14.38 9.14 6.46
CA SER A 171 -14.82 9.93 7.60
C SER A 171 -15.86 10.98 7.18
N TYR A 172 -15.65 11.67 6.06
CA TYR A 172 -16.61 12.64 5.50
C TYR A 172 -17.96 11.99 5.15
N LEU A 173 -17.95 10.80 4.53
CA LEU A 173 -19.15 10.03 4.17
C LEU A 173 -19.92 9.53 5.40
N VAL A 174 -19.21 8.97 6.39
CA VAL A 174 -19.80 8.45 7.64
C VAL A 174 -20.41 9.57 8.49
N ASN A 175 -19.74 10.72 8.57
CA ASN A 175 -20.22 11.88 9.33
C ASN A 175 -21.26 12.72 8.57
N CYS A 176 -21.54 12.41 7.30
CA CYS A 176 -22.52 13.14 6.49
C CYS A 176 -23.96 12.89 7.01
N PRO A 177 -24.69 13.92 7.48
CA PRO A 177 -26.04 13.77 8.00
C PRO A 177 -27.05 13.40 6.91
N ALA A 178 -28.24 12.93 7.31
CA ALA A 178 -29.33 12.70 6.38
C ALA A 178 -29.75 14.02 5.69
N PRO A 179 -30.10 14.02 4.38
CA PRO A 179 -30.26 12.85 3.51
C PRO A 179 -28.94 12.20 3.05
N GLY A 180 -27.87 12.99 2.90
CA GLY A 180 -26.57 12.58 2.36
C GLY A 180 -25.88 13.76 1.66
N ILE A 181 -24.91 13.47 0.80
CA ILE A 181 -24.23 14.49 -0.01
C ILE A 181 -25.17 14.94 -1.15
N GLY A 182 -25.38 16.25 -1.31
CA GLY A 182 -26.20 16.79 -2.41
C GLY A 182 -25.55 16.60 -3.79
N PRO A 183 -26.33 16.49 -4.88
CA PRO A 183 -25.82 16.07 -6.20
C PRO A 183 -24.77 17.02 -6.79
N ASP A 184 -24.89 18.34 -6.58
CA ASP A 184 -23.85 19.30 -7.00
C ASP A 184 -22.56 19.13 -6.20
N ARG A 185 -22.65 18.76 -4.93
CA ARG A 185 -21.48 18.49 -4.09
C ARG A 185 -20.81 17.16 -4.45
N ILE A 186 -21.59 16.14 -4.87
CA ILE A 186 -21.06 14.91 -5.46
C ILE A 186 -20.31 15.23 -6.77
N LYS A 187 -20.89 16.08 -7.63
CA LYS A 187 -20.31 16.54 -8.89
C LYS A 187 -18.99 17.31 -8.69
N GLU A 188 -18.94 18.22 -7.70
CA GLU A 188 -17.70 18.91 -7.29
C GLU A 188 -16.61 17.95 -6.81
N LEU A 189 -16.96 16.95 -5.99
CA LEU A 189 -16.03 15.95 -5.48
C LEU A 189 -15.51 15.04 -6.60
N LEU A 190 -16.39 14.54 -7.47
CA LEU A 190 -16.02 13.72 -8.61
C LEU A 190 -15.11 14.48 -9.59
N TYR A 191 -15.42 15.73 -9.90
CA TYR A 191 -14.59 16.56 -10.77
C TYR A 191 -13.18 16.73 -10.21
N GLN A 192 -13.05 17.05 -8.91
CA GLN A 192 -11.76 17.18 -8.23
C GLN A 192 -10.99 15.86 -8.11
N LEU A 193 -11.70 14.74 -7.97
CA LEU A 193 -11.11 13.40 -7.99
C LEU A 193 -10.54 13.09 -9.38
N LEU A 194 -11.29 13.36 -10.45
CA LEU A 194 -10.86 13.14 -11.82
C LEU A 194 -9.69 14.06 -12.23
N THR A 195 -9.69 15.34 -11.86
CA THR A 195 -8.53 16.23 -12.13
C THR A 195 -7.28 15.79 -11.37
N GLY A 196 -7.42 15.32 -10.13
CA GLY A 196 -6.31 14.73 -9.37
C GLY A 196 -5.73 13.48 -10.05
N VAL A 197 -6.59 12.58 -10.54
CA VAL A 197 -6.19 11.34 -11.22
C VAL A 197 -5.56 11.63 -12.59
N ASP A 198 -6.15 12.51 -13.40
CA ASP A 198 -5.58 12.95 -14.69
C ASP A 198 -4.19 13.57 -14.51
N PHE A 199 -4.00 14.44 -13.51
CA PHE A 199 -2.68 15.00 -13.20
C PHE A 199 -1.64 13.91 -12.88
N LEU A 200 -2.01 12.89 -12.09
CA LEU A 200 -1.11 11.75 -11.81
C LEU A 200 -0.83 10.94 -13.07
N HIS A 201 -1.85 10.62 -13.87
CA HIS A 201 -1.74 9.81 -15.09
C HIS A 201 -0.91 10.50 -16.17
N SER A 202 -1.11 11.80 -16.38
CA SER A 202 -0.31 12.67 -17.25
C SER A 202 1.16 12.72 -16.82
N ASN A 203 1.45 12.63 -15.52
CA ASN A 203 2.80 12.47 -14.96
C ASN A 203 3.28 11.01 -14.87
N ARG A 204 2.58 10.06 -15.52
CA ARG A 204 2.90 8.62 -15.61
C ARG A 204 2.86 7.86 -14.27
N ILE A 205 2.04 8.34 -13.34
CA ILE A 205 1.84 7.74 -12.01
C ILE A 205 0.47 7.08 -11.96
N VAL A 206 0.45 5.79 -11.67
CA VAL A 206 -0.78 5.04 -11.35
C VAL A 206 -0.87 4.90 -9.83
N HIS A 207 -2.01 5.28 -9.25
CA HIS A 207 -2.23 5.37 -7.81
C HIS A 207 -2.38 4.00 -7.15
N ARG A 208 -3.05 3.03 -7.80
CA ARG A 208 -3.15 1.60 -7.45
C ARG A 208 -3.94 1.24 -6.18
N ASP A 209 -4.29 2.24 -5.37
CA ASP A 209 -5.01 2.09 -4.10
C ASP A 209 -5.88 3.35 -3.84
N LEU A 210 -6.67 3.74 -4.84
CA LEU A 210 -7.70 4.76 -4.67
C LEU A 210 -8.84 4.17 -3.85
N LYS A 211 -9.18 4.84 -2.74
CA LYS A 211 -10.28 4.50 -1.82
C LYS A 211 -10.58 5.72 -0.95
N PRO A 212 -11.77 5.83 -0.34
CA PRO A 212 -12.12 7.00 0.46
C PRO A 212 -11.13 7.32 1.61
N ALA A 213 -10.48 6.31 2.20
CA ALA A 213 -9.46 6.51 3.24
C ALA A 213 -8.12 7.11 2.75
N ASN A 214 -7.85 7.11 1.43
CA ASN A 214 -6.65 7.71 0.82
C ASN A 214 -6.97 9.05 0.10
N ILE A 215 -8.22 9.52 0.22
CA ILE A 215 -8.69 10.76 -0.38
C ILE A 215 -9.02 11.69 0.77
N LEU A 216 -8.37 12.86 0.83
CA LEU A 216 -8.52 13.82 1.90
C LEU A 216 -9.46 14.96 1.48
N VAL A 217 -10.18 15.54 2.43
CA VAL A 217 -11.17 16.61 2.19
C VAL A 217 -10.94 17.74 3.20
N THR A 218 -10.69 18.96 2.73
CA THR A 218 -10.53 20.14 3.60
C THR A 218 -11.87 20.64 4.15
N ASN A 219 -11.84 21.51 5.15
CA ASN A 219 -13.05 22.16 5.68
C ASN A 219 -13.81 23.00 4.64
N GLU A 220 -13.09 23.61 3.68
CA GLU A 220 -13.62 24.36 2.54
C GLU A 220 -14.12 23.43 1.42
N GLY A 221 -13.95 22.12 1.59
CA GLY A 221 -14.42 21.11 0.66
C GLY A 221 -13.51 20.87 -0.54
N GLN A 222 -12.22 21.20 -0.47
CA GLN A 222 -11.25 20.78 -1.48
C GLN A 222 -10.88 19.32 -1.29
N LEU A 223 -10.92 18.52 -2.36
CA LEU A 223 -10.50 17.11 -2.35
C LEU A 223 -9.03 16.99 -2.77
N LYS A 224 -8.23 16.20 -2.04
CA LYS A 224 -6.80 15.95 -2.28
C LYS A 224 -6.47 14.46 -2.27
N LEU A 225 -5.80 13.98 -3.31
CA LEU A 225 -5.27 12.60 -3.36
C LEU A 225 -4.03 12.43 -2.47
N ALA A 226 -4.01 11.39 -1.65
CA ALA A 226 -2.90 11.03 -0.78
C ALA A 226 -2.45 9.56 -0.98
N ASP A 227 -1.30 9.20 -0.42
CA ASP A 227 -0.72 7.84 -0.46
C ASP A 227 -0.42 7.23 -1.86
N PHE A 228 -0.62 7.99 -2.94
CA PHE A 228 -0.11 7.70 -4.28
C PHE A 228 1.42 7.53 -4.31
N GLY A 229 1.93 6.85 -5.34
CA GLY A 229 3.36 6.78 -5.61
C GLY A 229 4.22 5.99 -4.60
N LEU A 230 3.63 5.39 -3.56
CA LEU A 230 4.36 4.56 -2.58
C LEU A 230 3.94 3.08 -2.58
N ALA A 231 2.85 2.71 -3.27
CA ALA A 231 2.25 1.37 -3.16
C ALA A 231 3.21 0.22 -3.50
N ARG A 232 4.19 0.43 -4.40
CA ARG A 232 5.14 -0.61 -4.82
C ARG A 232 6.21 -0.87 -3.76
N ILE A 233 6.71 0.17 -3.09
CA ILE A 233 7.64 0.04 -1.96
C ILE A 233 7.07 -0.91 -0.90
N TYR A 234 5.81 -0.73 -0.52
CA TYR A 234 5.18 -1.56 0.52
C TYR A 234 4.87 -2.98 0.04
N GLN A 235 4.47 -3.17 -1.23
CA GLN A 235 4.33 -4.50 -1.84
C GLN A 235 5.62 -5.33 -1.85
N GLN A 236 6.80 -4.67 -1.84
CA GLN A 236 8.10 -5.34 -1.80
C GLN A 236 8.66 -5.56 -0.38
N THR A 237 8.08 -4.94 0.65
CA THR A 237 8.71 -4.84 1.99
C THR A 237 7.85 -5.34 3.14
N GLN A 238 6.53 -5.50 2.96
CA GLN A 238 5.67 -6.18 3.93
C GLN A 238 5.70 -7.70 3.71
N PRO A 239 5.96 -8.53 4.75
CA PRO A 239 5.71 -9.96 4.66
C PRO A 239 4.20 -10.24 4.54
N LEU A 240 3.84 -11.43 4.03
CA LEU A 240 2.46 -11.88 3.79
C LEU A 240 1.67 -12.22 5.09
N THR A 241 1.84 -11.43 6.15
CA THR A 241 1.01 -11.53 7.35
C THR A 241 -0.35 -10.87 7.12
N ALA A 242 -1.37 -11.33 7.84
CA ALA A 242 -2.79 -11.04 7.56
C ALA A 242 -3.25 -9.63 7.99
N VAL A 243 -2.60 -8.58 7.48
CA VAL A 243 -3.20 -7.25 7.39
C VAL A 243 -4.37 -7.34 6.42
N VAL A 244 -5.58 -7.01 6.86
CA VAL A 244 -6.77 -7.05 5.99
C VAL A 244 -6.66 -5.94 4.95
N VAL A 245 -6.26 -6.31 3.72
CA VAL A 245 -6.17 -5.37 2.59
C VAL A 245 -7.55 -5.22 1.97
N THR A 246 -8.09 -4.00 1.97
CA THR A 246 -9.40 -3.69 1.37
C THR A 246 -9.41 -4.02 -0.12
N LEU A 247 -10.26 -4.98 -0.52
CA LEU A 247 -10.39 -5.40 -1.92
C LEU A 247 -11.39 -4.54 -2.72
N TRP A 248 -12.21 -3.74 -2.03
CA TRP A 248 -13.49 -3.22 -2.53
C TRP A 248 -13.40 -2.28 -3.74
N TYR A 249 -12.24 -1.66 -3.94
CA TYR A 249 -11.98 -0.70 -5.01
C TYR A 249 -11.06 -1.26 -6.11
N ARG A 250 -10.61 -2.52 -6.00
CA ARG A 250 -9.73 -3.15 -7.00
C ARG A 250 -10.49 -3.50 -8.28
N ALA A 251 -9.87 -3.23 -9.42
CA ALA A 251 -10.36 -3.61 -10.75
C ALA A 251 -10.27 -5.14 -10.99
N PRO A 252 -11.12 -5.72 -11.87
CA PRO A 252 -11.14 -7.16 -12.16
C PRO A 252 -9.77 -7.72 -12.55
N GLU A 253 -9.02 -7.01 -13.40
CA GLU A 253 -7.69 -7.40 -13.85
C GLU A 253 -6.65 -7.47 -12.71
N VAL A 254 -6.80 -6.66 -11.66
CA VAL A 254 -5.93 -6.69 -10.48
C VAL A 254 -6.26 -7.92 -9.62
N LEU A 255 -7.54 -8.25 -9.47
CA LEU A 255 -8.02 -9.42 -8.72
C LEU A 255 -7.70 -10.74 -9.46
N LEU A 256 -7.67 -10.72 -10.78
CA LEU A 256 -7.28 -11.83 -11.65
C LEU A 256 -5.75 -11.92 -11.85
N GLN A 257 -4.97 -11.03 -11.25
CA GLN A 257 -3.50 -10.99 -11.34
C GLN A 257 -2.97 -10.84 -12.78
N SER A 258 -3.75 -10.19 -13.65
CA SER A 258 -3.40 -9.90 -15.04
C SER A 258 -2.48 -8.68 -15.18
N SER A 259 -2.05 -8.38 -16.40
CA SER A 259 -1.37 -7.11 -16.71
C SER A 259 -2.31 -5.93 -16.50
N TYR A 260 -1.82 -4.85 -15.88
CA TYR A 260 -2.62 -3.66 -15.56
C TYR A 260 -1.85 -2.35 -15.76
N ALA A 261 -2.60 -1.27 -16.02
CA ALA A 261 -2.08 0.08 -16.29
C ALA A 261 -2.90 1.14 -15.52
N SER A 262 -2.96 2.38 -16.01
CA SER A 262 -3.76 3.49 -15.46
C SER A 262 -5.27 3.22 -15.29
N PRO A 263 -5.98 2.43 -16.12
CA PRO A 263 -7.43 2.27 -16.00
C PRO A 263 -7.94 1.71 -14.66
N ILE A 264 -7.10 1.00 -13.89
CA ILE A 264 -7.47 0.50 -12.55
C ILE A 264 -7.85 1.62 -11.57
N ASP A 265 -7.28 2.81 -11.76
CA ASP A 265 -7.60 3.99 -10.96
C ASP A 265 -8.98 4.52 -11.35
N ILE A 266 -9.34 4.49 -12.64
CA ILE A 266 -10.66 4.90 -13.15
C ILE A 266 -11.76 3.95 -12.65
N TRP A 267 -11.48 2.65 -12.59
CA TRP A 267 -12.34 1.67 -11.92
C TRP A 267 -12.58 2.04 -10.44
N SER A 268 -11.50 2.34 -9.71
CA SER A 268 -11.58 2.77 -8.31
C SER A 268 -12.42 4.05 -8.17
N VAL A 269 -12.26 5.03 -9.07
CA VAL A 269 -13.08 6.25 -9.14
C VAL A 269 -14.56 5.92 -9.36
N GLY A 270 -14.89 4.94 -10.21
CA GLY A 270 -16.26 4.46 -10.39
C GLY A 270 -16.87 3.91 -9.10
N CYS A 271 -16.15 3.04 -8.39
CA CYS A 271 -16.57 2.51 -7.09
C CYS A 271 -16.83 3.64 -6.06
N ILE A 272 -15.92 4.61 -5.98
CA ILE A 272 -16.04 5.78 -5.10
C ILE A 272 -17.22 6.68 -5.52
N TYR A 273 -17.45 6.85 -6.82
CA TYR A 273 -18.53 7.69 -7.34
C TYR A 273 -19.91 7.15 -6.97
N ALA A 274 -20.13 5.83 -7.06
CA ALA A 274 -21.34 5.19 -6.53
C ALA A 274 -21.46 5.40 -5.00
N GLU A 275 -20.36 5.24 -4.27
CA GLU A 275 -20.31 5.42 -2.81
C GLU A 275 -20.60 6.85 -2.34
N LEU A 276 -20.30 7.89 -3.14
CA LEU A 276 -20.67 9.28 -2.84
C LEU A 276 -22.20 9.48 -2.72
N PHE A 277 -22.99 8.69 -3.45
CA PHE A 277 -24.46 8.68 -3.31
C PHE A 277 -24.94 7.72 -2.21
N THR A 278 -24.50 6.46 -2.26
CA THR A 278 -25.03 5.40 -1.38
C THR A 278 -24.53 5.49 0.06
N ARG A 279 -23.38 6.14 0.28
CA ARG A 279 -22.57 6.10 1.51
C ARG A 279 -22.20 4.68 1.96
N LEU A 280 -22.15 3.75 1.01
CA LEU A 280 -21.81 2.34 1.20
C LEU A 280 -20.93 1.87 0.02
N PRO A 281 -19.79 1.19 0.26
CA PRO A 281 -18.93 0.73 -0.84
C PRO A 281 -19.66 -0.22 -1.78
N LEU A 282 -19.53 0.03 -3.09
CA LEU A 282 -20.29 -0.70 -4.12
C LEU A 282 -20.04 -2.22 -4.12
N PHE A 283 -18.82 -2.65 -3.76
CA PHE A 283 -18.39 -4.04 -3.84
C PHE A 283 -17.70 -4.52 -2.54
N CYS A 284 -18.47 -4.81 -1.49
CA CYS A 284 -17.94 -5.27 -0.19
C CYS A 284 -17.53 -6.77 -0.17
N GLY A 285 -16.50 -7.16 -0.92
CA GLY A 285 -15.94 -8.52 -0.93
C GLY A 285 -15.01 -8.87 0.23
N GLN A 286 -14.96 -10.15 0.59
CA GLN A 286 -14.15 -10.72 1.68
C GLN A 286 -12.99 -11.61 1.19
N SER A 287 -12.96 -11.94 -0.10
CA SER A 287 -11.86 -12.64 -0.79
C SER A 287 -11.82 -12.19 -2.25
N GLU A 288 -10.74 -12.47 -2.98
CA GLU A 288 -10.60 -12.04 -4.38
C GLU A 288 -11.69 -12.66 -5.28
N ASN A 289 -12.07 -13.93 -5.04
CA ASN A 289 -13.18 -14.59 -5.73
C ASN A 289 -14.56 -14.02 -5.34
N ASP A 290 -14.81 -13.74 -4.06
CA ASP A 290 -16.06 -13.11 -3.60
C ASP A 290 -16.20 -11.67 -4.14
N GLN A 291 -15.09 -10.92 -4.21
CA GLN A 291 -15.01 -9.61 -4.85
C GLN A 291 -15.37 -9.70 -6.34
N LEU A 292 -14.77 -10.63 -7.10
CA LEU A 292 -15.12 -10.86 -8.52
C LEU A 292 -16.59 -11.24 -8.70
N CYS A 293 -17.14 -12.14 -7.86
CA CYS A 293 -18.56 -12.46 -7.88
C CYS A 293 -19.45 -11.24 -7.63
N LYS A 294 -19.13 -10.38 -6.65
CA LYS A 294 -19.89 -9.15 -6.38
C LYS A 294 -19.81 -8.15 -7.53
N ILE A 295 -18.65 -8.07 -8.19
CA ILE A 295 -18.46 -7.25 -9.39
C ILE A 295 -19.37 -7.72 -10.52
N PHE A 296 -19.26 -8.98 -10.94
CA PHE A 296 -20.02 -9.48 -12.09
C PHE A 296 -21.53 -9.56 -11.82
N ASN A 297 -21.99 -9.70 -10.56
CA ASN A 297 -23.41 -9.54 -10.21
C ASN A 297 -23.98 -8.15 -10.59
N ILE A 298 -23.16 -7.10 -10.64
CA ILE A 298 -23.61 -5.75 -11.01
C ILE A 298 -23.35 -5.48 -12.49
N ILE A 299 -22.14 -5.70 -13.00
CA ILE A 299 -21.81 -5.35 -14.40
C ILE A 299 -22.12 -6.44 -15.43
N GLY A 300 -22.48 -7.64 -14.98
CA GLY A 300 -22.65 -8.84 -15.81
C GLY A 300 -21.33 -9.59 -16.02
N ALA A 301 -21.41 -10.75 -16.68
CA ALA A 301 -20.23 -11.46 -17.16
C ALA A 301 -19.55 -10.67 -18.30
N PRO A 302 -18.21 -10.55 -18.31
CA PRO A 302 -17.48 -10.00 -19.46
C PRO A 302 -17.65 -10.90 -20.69
N LEU A 303 -17.43 -10.37 -21.90
CA LEU A 303 -17.50 -11.20 -23.11
C LEU A 303 -16.31 -12.18 -23.15
N GLN A 304 -16.51 -13.36 -23.73
CA GLN A 304 -15.44 -14.36 -23.89
C GLN A 304 -14.28 -13.83 -24.76
N SER A 305 -14.53 -12.83 -25.62
CA SER A 305 -13.52 -12.12 -26.41
C SER A 305 -12.66 -11.14 -25.60
N GLU A 306 -13.16 -10.66 -24.47
CA GLU A 306 -12.52 -9.69 -23.57
C GLU A 306 -11.72 -10.39 -22.46
N TRP A 307 -11.99 -11.68 -22.21
CA TRP A 307 -11.30 -12.45 -21.18
C TRP A 307 -9.80 -12.61 -21.49
N PRO A 308 -8.89 -12.19 -20.59
CA PRO A 308 -7.45 -12.33 -20.82
C PRO A 308 -7.04 -13.80 -20.98
N LYS A 309 -6.23 -14.09 -22.00
CA LYS A 309 -5.91 -15.45 -22.48
C LYS A 309 -4.76 -16.10 -21.70
N GLU A 310 -4.02 -15.29 -20.98
CA GLU A 310 -2.95 -15.65 -20.04
C GLU A 310 -3.46 -16.21 -18.71
N LEU A 311 -4.76 -16.07 -18.41
CA LEU A 311 -5.35 -16.54 -17.15
C LEU A 311 -5.52 -18.06 -17.14
N SER A 312 -5.09 -18.67 -16.04
CA SER A 312 -5.38 -20.08 -15.73
C SER A 312 -6.84 -20.33 -15.35
N LEU A 313 -7.59 -19.26 -15.02
CA LEU A 313 -9.00 -19.32 -14.63
C LEU A 313 -9.92 -19.26 -15.87
N PRO A 314 -10.75 -20.28 -16.13
CA PRO A 314 -11.65 -20.29 -17.28
C PRO A 314 -12.74 -19.21 -17.23
N TRP A 315 -13.02 -18.58 -18.37
CA TRP A 315 -14.11 -17.59 -18.52
C TRP A 315 -15.47 -18.10 -18.02
N ASN A 316 -15.79 -19.37 -18.26
CA ASN A 316 -17.08 -19.96 -17.88
C ASN A 316 -17.29 -20.11 -16.36
N THR A 317 -16.27 -19.83 -15.52
CA THR A 317 -16.45 -19.65 -14.07
C THR A 317 -17.43 -18.53 -13.74
N PHE A 318 -17.55 -17.51 -14.59
CA PHE A 318 -18.40 -16.33 -14.35
C PHE A 318 -19.51 -16.12 -15.41
N SER A 319 -19.71 -17.04 -16.35
CA SER A 319 -20.58 -16.82 -17.53
C SER A 319 -22.09 -16.69 -17.24
N ASN A 320 -22.53 -16.88 -15.99
CA ASN A 320 -23.95 -16.86 -15.62
C ASN A 320 -24.43 -15.51 -15.04
N PHE A 321 -23.53 -14.55 -14.81
CA PHE A 321 -23.89 -13.25 -14.24
C PHE A 321 -24.53 -12.31 -15.26
N LYS A 322 -25.62 -11.64 -14.87
CA LYS A 322 -26.35 -10.67 -15.68
C LYS A 322 -26.12 -9.26 -15.15
N LYS A 323 -26.01 -8.28 -16.04
CA LYS A 323 -25.88 -6.87 -15.68
C LYS A 323 -27.15 -6.39 -14.95
N THR A 324 -26.96 -5.72 -13.83
CA THR A 324 -27.97 -5.00 -13.05
C THR A 324 -28.03 -3.55 -13.55
N ASN A 325 -29.20 -2.90 -13.47
CA ASN A 325 -29.32 -1.48 -13.83
C ASN A 325 -28.76 -0.61 -12.70
N PHE A 326 -27.87 0.33 -13.01
CA PHE A 326 -27.25 1.18 -12.00
C PHE A 326 -28.24 2.09 -11.26
N GLU A 327 -29.40 2.40 -11.85
CA GLU A 327 -30.49 3.15 -11.20
C GLU A 327 -31.09 2.42 -9.98
N ASP A 328 -31.12 1.08 -10.00
CA ASP A 328 -31.63 0.28 -8.87
C ASP A 328 -30.74 0.42 -7.62
N ILE A 329 -29.46 0.70 -7.85
CA ILE A 329 -28.37 0.81 -6.86
C ILE A 329 -28.17 2.28 -6.45
N VAL A 330 -28.15 3.20 -7.42
CA VAL A 330 -27.82 4.62 -7.27
C VAL A 330 -28.98 5.48 -7.75
N ARG A 331 -30.00 5.61 -6.89
CA ARG A 331 -31.34 6.12 -7.28
C ARG A 331 -31.40 7.61 -7.62
N ASP A 332 -30.48 8.39 -7.07
CA ASP A 332 -30.46 9.86 -7.20
C ASP A 332 -29.48 10.34 -8.29
N ILE A 333 -29.00 9.44 -9.15
CA ILE A 333 -28.11 9.75 -10.28
C ILE A 333 -28.90 10.25 -11.50
N CYS A 334 -28.37 11.22 -12.24
CA CYS A 334 -28.91 11.64 -13.54
C CYS A 334 -28.36 10.77 -14.68
N ASP A 335 -28.97 10.84 -15.87
CA ASP A 335 -28.56 10.06 -17.05
C ASP A 335 -27.09 10.24 -17.43
N ASP A 336 -26.58 11.48 -17.42
CA ASP A 336 -25.16 11.79 -17.68
C ASP A 336 -24.23 11.13 -16.63
N GLY A 337 -24.64 11.18 -15.36
CA GLY A 337 -23.91 10.56 -14.26
C GLY A 337 -23.93 9.03 -14.34
N LYS A 338 -25.07 8.44 -14.72
CA LYS A 338 -25.20 7.02 -14.99
C LYS A 338 -24.27 6.60 -16.12
N ASN A 339 -24.23 7.34 -17.23
CA ASN A 339 -23.35 7.05 -18.35
C ASN A 339 -21.87 7.12 -17.94
N LEU A 340 -21.47 8.14 -17.17
CA LEU A 340 -20.11 8.25 -16.63
C LEU A 340 -19.77 7.10 -15.68
N LEU A 341 -20.68 6.69 -14.80
CA LEU A 341 -20.50 5.54 -13.91
C LEU A 341 -20.35 4.23 -14.71
N GLU A 342 -21.14 4.05 -15.77
CA GLU A 342 -21.05 2.91 -16.69
C GLU A 342 -19.81 2.94 -17.59
N VAL A 343 -19.11 4.08 -17.72
CA VAL A 343 -17.80 4.18 -18.36
C VAL A 343 -16.67 3.87 -17.37
N CYS A 344 -16.78 4.31 -16.12
CA CYS A 344 -15.76 4.02 -15.10
C CYS A 344 -15.75 2.55 -14.66
N ILE A 345 -16.91 1.88 -14.59
CA ILE A 345 -17.04 0.50 -14.09
C ILE A 345 -17.27 -0.48 -15.26
N GLN A 346 -16.27 -0.59 -16.14
CA GLN A 346 -16.24 -1.58 -17.24
C GLN A 346 -15.23 -2.69 -16.96
N SER A 347 -15.54 -3.92 -17.37
CA SER A 347 -14.55 -4.99 -17.42
C SER A 347 -13.51 -4.71 -18.51
N PHE A 348 -12.24 -5.02 -18.24
CA PHE A 348 -11.16 -5.10 -19.22
C PHE A 348 -11.18 -3.96 -20.28
N PRO A 349 -10.99 -2.69 -19.87
CA PRO A 349 -11.05 -1.54 -20.77
C PRO A 349 -10.13 -1.74 -21.99
N MET A 350 -10.70 -1.51 -23.18
CA MET A 350 -10.02 -1.75 -24.45
C MET A 350 -8.74 -0.92 -24.59
N SER A 351 -7.66 -1.58 -25.05
CA SER A 351 -6.29 -1.07 -25.13
C SER A 351 -6.03 -0.11 -26.30
#